data_AF-A0A3D2FSU7-F1
#
_entry.id   AF-A0A3D2FSU7-F1
#
_cell.length_a   1.000
_cell.length_b   1.000
_cell.length_c   1.000
_cell.angle_alpha   90.00
_cell.angle_beta   90.00
_cell.angle_gamma   90.00
#
_symmetry.space_group_name_H-M   'P 1'
#
loop_
_entity.id
_entity.type
_entity.pdbx_description
1 polymer ?
#
loop_
_entity_poly.entity_id
_entity_poly.type
_entity_poly.pdbx_seq_one_letter_code
_entity_poly.pdbx_strand_id
1 'polypeptide(L)'
;GISGAGVTALSLTQISWVIGMGIIATSAHLLMVLSTKYAPANLLAPFQYLEIIGASTLGFLVFGDVPANTTFAGVSIIIVSGLYLFHRERISARRRNAA
;
A
#
# COMPACT_ATOMS: atom_id res chain seq x y z
N GLY A 1 11.79 0.40 -37.89
CA GLY A 1 11.80 -1.06 -37.70
C GLY A 1 12.36 -1.36 -36.33
N ILE A 2 11.60 -2.04 -35.48
CA ILE A 2 12.04 -2.47 -34.14
C ILE A 2 13.03 -3.65 -34.27
N SER A 3 14.22 -3.36 -34.77
CA SER A 3 15.32 -4.33 -34.86
C SER A 3 16.01 -4.37 -33.49
N GLY A 4 15.51 -5.24 -32.61
CA GLY A 4 15.99 -5.36 -31.22
C GLY A 4 15.01 -6.05 -30.28
N ALA A 5 13.73 -6.17 -30.67
CA ALA A 5 12.75 -6.97 -29.94
C ALA A 5 12.94 -8.46 -30.25
N GLY A 6 14.05 -9.03 -29.79
CA GLY A 6 14.05 -10.44 -29.46
C GLY A 6 13.02 -10.60 -28.35
N VAL A 7 11.82 -11.07 -28.67
CA VAL A 7 10.94 -11.68 -27.67
C VAL A 7 11.66 -12.93 -27.20
N THR A 8 12.67 -12.74 -26.36
CA THR A 8 13.38 -13.83 -25.71
C THR A 8 12.32 -14.51 -24.86
N ALA A 9 12.10 -15.80 -25.11
CA ALA A 9 11.15 -16.60 -24.34
C ALA A 9 11.37 -16.32 -22.85
N LEU A 10 10.30 -15.94 -22.13
CA LEU A 10 10.40 -15.64 -20.71
C LEU A 10 11.09 -16.82 -20.01
N SER A 11 12.18 -16.55 -19.30
CA SER A 11 12.86 -17.56 -18.52
C SER A 11 11.91 -18.11 -17.45
N LEU A 12 12.06 -19.38 -17.09
CA LEU A 12 11.26 -20.02 -16.04
C LEU A 12 11.31 -19.23 -14.73
N THR A 13 12.44 -18.56 -14.46
CA THR A 13 12.61 -17.65 -13.32
C THR A 13 11.69 -16.43 -13.42
N GLN A 14 11.64 -15.74 -14.56
CA GLN A 14 10.76 -14.58 -14.79
C GLN A 14 9.28 -14.95 -14.66
N ILE A 15 8.90 -16.12 -15.17
CA ILE A 15 7.53 -16.65 -15.03
C ILE A 15 7.19 -16.85 -13.55
N SER A 16 8.11 -17.41 -12.76
CA SER A 16 7.88 -17.62 -11.32
C SER A 16 7.67 -16.30 -10.57
N TRP A 17 8.45 -15.25 -10.89
CA TRP A 17 8.28 -13.91 -10.32
C TRP A 17 6.92 -13.30 -10.67
N VAL A 18 6.51 -13.37 -11.95
CA VAL A 18 5.23 -12.82 -12.41
C VAL A 18 4.05 -13.53 -11.75
N ILE A 19 4.09 -14.87 -11.67
CA ILE A 19 3.06 -15.65 -10.99
C ILE A 19 3.01 -15.30 -9.50
N GLY A 20 4.17 -15.24 -8.83
CA GLY A 20 4.25 -14.87 -7.42
C GLY A 20 3.67 -13.48 -7.14
N MET A 21 4.05 -12.48 -7.95
CA MET A 21 3.48 -11.13 -7.87
C MET A 21 1.97 -11.13 -8.09
N GLY A 22 1.48 -11.88 -9.08
CA GLY A 22 0.05 -11.98 -9.38
C GLY A 22 -0.76 -12.57 -8.23
N ILE A 23 -0.27 -13.62 -7.59
CA ILE A 23 -0.90 -14.26 -6.42
C ILE A 23 -0.96 -13.26 -5.25
N ILE A 24 0.15 -12.58 -4.96
CA ILE A 24 0.24 -11.62 -3.85
C ILE A 24 -0.69 -10.43 -4.10
N ALA A 25 -0.63 -9.82 -5.29
CA ALA A 25 -1.44 -8.66 -5.65
C ALA A 25 -2.94 -8.99 -5.60
N THR A 26 -3.35 -10.13 -6.17
CA THR A 26 -4.75 -10.57 -6.14
C THR A 26 -5.22 -10.82 -4.71
N SER A 27 -4.42 -11.51 -3.90
CA SER A 27 -4.77 -11.79 -2.50
C SER A 27 -4.89 -10.50 -1.69
N ALA A 28 -3.97 -9.54 -1.86
CA ALA A 28 -4.03 -8.23 -1.22
C ALA A 28 -5.30 -7.46 -1.62
N HIS A 29 -5.66 -7.45 -2.90
CA HIS A 29 -6.87 -6.81 -3.39
C HIS A 29 -8.14 -7.47 -2.84
N LEU A 30 -8.19 -8.81 -2.78
CA LEU A 30 -9.34 -9.52 -2.20
C LEU A 30 -9.53 -9.19 -0.71
N LEU A 31 -8.43 -9.16 0.06
CA LEU A 31 -8.46 -8.74 1.46
C LEU A 31 -8.93 -7.28 1.59
N MET A 32 -8.49 -6.41 0.68
CA MET A 32 -8.89 -5.02 0.68
C MET A 32 -10.39 -4.86 0.42
N VAL A 33 -10.93 -5.57 -0.57
CA VAL A 33 -12.37 -5.61 -0.83
C VAL A 33 -13.13 -6.15 0.38
N LEU A 34 -12.63 -7.21 1.03
CA LEU A 34 -13.24 -7.77 2.23
C LEU A 34 -13.25 -6.77 3.40
N SER A 35 -12.19 -5.98 3.57
CA SER A 35 -12.08 -5.00 4.66
C SER A 35 -13.18 -3.94 4.62
N THR A 36 -13.69 -3.60 3.42
CA THR A 36 -14.81 -2.64 3.26
C THR A 36 -16.11 -3.12 3.91
N LYS A 37 -16.26 -4.42 4.17
CA LYS A 37 -17.43 -4.98 4.90
C LYS A 37 -17.32 -4.80 6.42
N TYR A 38 -16.11 -4.60 6.94
CA TYR A 38 -15.84 -4.55 8.39
C TYR A 38 -15.57 -3.14 8.90
N ALA A 39 -15.06 -2.24 8.06
CA ALA A 39 -14.79 -0.85 8.43
C ALA A 39 -15.25 0.13 7.32
N PRO A 40 -15.71 1.33 7.69
CA PRO A 40 -16.21 2.32 6.74
C PRO A 40 -15.07 2.89 5.88
N ALA A 41 -15.36 3.23 4.63
CA ALA A 41 -14.36 3.66 3.65
C ALA A 41 -13.46 4.82 4.11
N ASN A 42 -13.97 5.77 4.90
CA ASN A 42 -13.16 6.89 5.42
C ASN A 42 -12.01 6.41 6.34
N LEU A 43 -12.19 5.24 6.93
CA LEU A 43 -11.31 4.65 7.92
C LEU A 43 -10.23 3.84 7.22
N LEU A 44 -10.55 3.27 6.05
CA LEU A 44 -9.64 2.56 5.17
C LEU A 44 -8.78 3.49 4.30
N ALA A 45 -9.27 4.69 3.97
CA ALA A 45 -8.55 5.61 3.08
C ALA A 45 -7.10 5.91 3.53
N PRO A 46 -6.81 6.19 4.81
CA PRO A 46 -5.43 6.34 5.28
C PRO A 46 -4.55 5.09 5.06
N PHE A 47 -5.12 3.90 5.18
CA PHE A 47 -4.41 2.63 4.97
C PHE A 47 -4.07 2.41 3.50
N GLN A 48 -4.92 2.84 2.57
CA GLN A 48 -4.58 2.81 1.13
C GLN A 48 -3.36 3.66 0.83
N TYR A 49 -3.23 4.82 1.47
CA TYR A 49 -2.07 5.68 1.25
C TYR A 49 -0.77 5.12 1.86
N LEU A 50 -0.84 4.17 2.81
CA LEU A 50 0.35 3.46 3.30
C LEU A 50 1.04 2.66 2.18
N GLU A 51 0.30 2.24 1.14
CA GLU A 51 0.88 1.60 -0.03
C GLU A 51 1.90 2.52 -0.71
N ILE A 52 1.56 3.81 -0.87
CA ILE A 52 2.44 4.82 -1.46
C ILE A 52 3.70 4.99 -0.59
N ILE A 53 3.53 5.06 0.73
CA ILE A 53 4.64 5.19 1.68
C ILE A 53 5.55 3.96 1.61
N GLY A 54 4.97 2.76 1.60
CA GLY A 54 5.68 1.49 1.51
C GLY A 54 6.43 1.35 0.18
N ALA A 55 5.77 1.64 -0.94
CA ALA A 55 6.39 1.62 -2.27
C ALA A 55 7.53 2.62 -2.39
N SER A 56 7.36 3.84 -1.88
CA SER A 56 8.41 4.87 -1.87
C SER A 56 9.59 4.47 -0.96
N THR A 57 9.32 3.85 0.19
CA THR A 57 10.36 3.41 1.13
C THR A 57 11.13 2.21 0.58
N LEU A 58 10.44 1.21 0.02
CA LEU A 58 11.07 0.07 -0.64
C LEU A 58 11.82 0.51 -1.91
N GLY A 59 11.27 1.46 -2.66
CA GLY A 59 11.93 2.08 -3.81
C GLY A 59 13.30 2.66 -3.42
N PHE A 60 13.30 3.47 -2.36
CA PHE A 60 14.53 4.02 -1.80
C PHE A 60 15.50 2.94 -1.29
N LEU A 61 15.01 1.95 -0.52
CA LEU A 61 15.87 0.92 0.09
C LEU A 61 16.47 -0.07 -0.93
N VAL A 62 15.71 -0.43 -1.96
CA VAL A 62 16.11 -1.46 -2.94
C VAL A 62 16.82 -0.84 -4.13
N PHE A 63 16.35 0.30 -4.62
CA PHE A 63 16.85 0.93 -5.85
C PHE A 63 17.63 2.23 -5.61
N GLY A 64 17.60 2.79 -4.39
CA GLY A 64 18.26 4.06 -4.08
C GLY A 64 17.49 5.29 -4.55
N ASP A 65 16.25 5.13 -5.02
CA ASP A 65 15.42 6.23 -5.54
C ASP A 65 14.96 7.14 -4.40
N VAL A 66 15.60 8.30 -4.28
CA VAL A 66 15.28 9.29 -3.24
C VAL A 66 13.94 9.95 -3.55
N PRO A 67 12.94 9.88 -2.64
CA PRO A 67 11.65 10.52 -2.84
C PRO A 67 11.79 12.05 -2.90
N ALA A 68 10.97 12.71 -3.72
CA ALA A 68 10.95 14.16 -3.80
C ALA A 68 10.51 14.80 -2.47
N ASN A 69 10.89 16.06 -2.24
CA ASN A 69 10.49 16.83 -1.05
C ASN A 69 8.96 16.89 -0.85
N THR A 70 8.21 16.89 -1.96
CA THR A 70 6.73 16.85 -1.96
C THR A 70 6.18 15.52 -1.46
N THR A 71 6.87 14.40 -1.72
CA THR A 71 6.50 13.08 -1.21
C THR A 71 6.57 13.05 0.31
N PHE A 72 7.62 13.63 0.92
CA PHE A 72 7.75 13.70 2.37
C PHE A 72 6.61 14.52 3.03
N ALA A 73 6.18 15.61 2.39
CA ALA A 73 5.04 16.39 2.86
C ALA A 73 3.74 15.56 2.84
N GLY A 74 3.47 14.84 1.74
CA GLY A 74 2.31 13.95 1.63
C GLY A 74 2.34 12.81 2.66
N VAL A 75 3.49 12.13 2.80
CA VAL A 75 3.73 11.07 3.78
C VAL A 75 3.43 11.56 5.20
N SER A 76 3.89 12.77 5.55
CA SER A 76 3.65 13.36 6.87
C SER A 76 2.16 13.56 7.15
N ILE A 77 1.39 14.04 6.17
CA ILE A 77 -0.07 14.22 6.29
C ILE A 77 -0.78 12.88 6.51
N ILE A 78 -0.38 11.83 5.76
CA ILE A 78 -0.93 10.49 5.88
C ILE A 78 -0.67 9.91 7.28
N ILE A 79 0.57 10.02 7.78
CA ILE A 79 0.96 9.54 9.11
C ILE A 79 0.13 10.24 10.20
N VAL A 80 0.02 11.56 10.13
CA VAL A 80 -0.78 12.35 11.11
C VAL A 80 -2.26 11.95 11.05
N SER A 81 -2.81 11.72 9.86
CA SER A 81 -4.20 11.29 9.68
C SER A 81 -4.46 9.91 10.28
N GLY A 82 -3.53 8.95 10.08
CA GLY A 82 -3.60 7.62 10.67
C GLY A 82 -3.51 7.64 12.20
N LEU A 83 -2.59 8.43 12.75
CA LEU A 83 -2.45 8.63 14.20
C LEU A 83 -3.71 9.25 14.82
N TYR A 84 -4.28 10.26 14.16
CA TYR A 84 -5.53 10.89 14.60
C TYR A 84 -6.69 9.90 14.62
N LEU A 85 -6.81 9.07 13.58
CA LEU A 85 -7.85 8.06 13.49
C LEU A 85 -7.74 7.01 14.60
N PHE A 86 -6.53 6.49 14.84
CA PHE A 86 -6.25 5.55 15.94
C PHE A 86 -6.60 6.15 17.32
N HIS A 87 -6.24 7.42 17.52
CA HIS A 87 -6.58 8.12 18.76
C HIS A 87 -8.11 8.29 18.92
N ARG A 88 -8.81 8.66 17.85
CA ARG A 88 -10.27 8.81 17.83
C ARG A 88 -10.99 7.51 18.14
N GLU A 89 -10.56 6.39 17.56
CA GLU A 89 -11.14 5.08 17.85
C GLU A 89 -10.99 4.68 19.32
N ARG A 90 -9.81 4.93 19.92
CA ARG A 90 -9.62 4.72 21.38
C ARG A 90 -10.61 5.51 22.22
N ILE A 91 -10.89 6.76 21.85
CA ILE A 91 -11.85 7.61 22.58
C ILE A 91 -13.28 7.08 22.40
N SER A 92 -13.67 6.73 21.18
CA SER A 92 -14.99 6.15 20.91
C SER A 92 -15.21 4.80 21.62
N ALA A 93 -14.18 3.95 21.68
CA ALA A 93 -14.24 2.68 22.41
C ALA A 93 -14.40 2.91 23.93
N ARG A 94 -13.71 3.91 24.50
CA ARG A 94 -13.87 4.28 25.92
C ARG A 94 -15.26 4.81 26.25
N ARG A 95 -15.89 5.59 25.36
CA ARG A 95 -17.26 6.07 25.55
C ARG A 95 -18.30 4.96 25.57
N ARG A 96 -18.08 3.89 24.80
CA ARG A 96 -19.01 2.76 24.70
C ARG A 96 -18.96 1.80 25.89
N ASN A 97 -17.88 1.82 26.67
CA ASN A 97 -17.75 1.06 27.92
C ASN A 97 -18.20 1.85 29.17
N ALA A 98 -18.49 3.16 29.02
CA ALA A 98 -18.93 4.04 30.10
C ALA A 98 -20.44 4.34 30.09
N ALA A 99 -21.18 3.73 29.15
CA ALA A 99 -22.64 3.74 29.03
C ALA A 99 -23.17 2.32 29.23
#